data_AF-A0A7I7JHJ5-F1
#
_entry.id   AF-A0A7I7JHJ5-F1
#
_cell.length_a   1.000
_cell.length_b   1.000
_cell.length_c   1.000
_cell.angle_alpha   90.00
_cell.angle_beta   90.00
_cell.angle_gamma   90.00
#
_symmetry.space_group_name_H-M   'P 1'
#
loop_
_entity.id
_entity.type
_entity.pdbx_description
1 polymer ?
#
loop_
_entity_poly.entity_id
_entity_poly.type
_entity_poly.pdbx_seq_one_letter_code
_entity_poly.pdbx_strand_id
1 'polypeptide(L)'
;MKSISTVLAAGALAAAGAFSTGIAAADEPAPATHPLGTQGTLPEGPGVHGWTVADLRPSSDAIPYQPRGTLWEATATDEAIQGTVFPIVANLSARSASGQDYQSLFTVPTPQGIVPTGLTQGQKTSGKVYFDVTGDAPNSMVYQAGGADLIRWVVPAPQPQSRPAAPQPQAPAGAGSQSPASGGSHRAPAPAQGPSSRPANPAPASPPVGSSGTPLPEGSSGTPLPDSSATAGGSAGTPASP
;
A
#
# COMPACT_ATOMS: atom_id res chain seq x y z
N MET A 1 26.27 -26.64 -25.32
CA MET A 1 26.06 -25.26 -25.80
C MET A 1 26.26 -24.31 -24.63
N LYS A 2 27.28 -23.44 -24.75
CA LYS A 2 27.53 -22.17 -24.06
C LYS A 2 27.54 -22.17 -22.52
N SER A 3 28.69 -22.56 -21.99
CA SER A 3 29.24 -22.08 -20.72
C SER A 3 29.55 -20.58 -20.84
N ILE A 4 29.05 -19.75 -19.93
CA ILE A 4 29.40 -18.33 -19.86
C ILE A 4 30.47 -18.18 -18.77
N SER A 5 31.72 -18.07 -19.21
CA SER A 5 32.87 -17.74 -18.38
C SER A 5 32.81 -16.27 -17.99
N THR A 6 32.64 -15.97 -16.70
CA THR A 6 32.80 -14.62 -16.16
C THR A 6 34.29 -14.34 -15.96
N VAL A 7 34.82 -13.43 -16.76
CA VAL A 7 36.19 -12.90 -16.62
C VAL A 7 36.19 -11.86 -15.50
N LEU A 8 36.84 -12.17 -14.38
CA LEU A 8 37.17 -11.21 -13.33
C LEU A 8 38.46 -10.50 -13.76
N ALA A 9 38.34 -9.26 -14.26
CA ALA A 9 39.51 -8.43 -14.54
C ALA A 9 40.03 -7.81 -13.23
N ALA A 10 41.14 -8.35 -12.72
CA ALA A 10 41.90 -7.76 -11.64
C ALA A 10 42.73 -6.58 -12.19
N GLY A 11 42.29 -5.36 -11.90
CA GLY A 11 43.07 -4.14 -12.12
C GLY A 11 43.75 -3.72 -10.82
N ALA A 12 45.04 -4.00 -10.69
CA ALA A 12 45.88 -3.45 -9.63
C ALA A 12 46.34 -2.04 -10.02
N LEU A 13 46.02 -1.04 -9.19
CA LEU A 13 46.63 0.28 -9.22
C LEU A 13 47.12 0.61 -7.80
N ALA A 14 48.43 0.49 -7.62
CA ALA A 14 49.12 1.01 -6.45
C ALA A 14 49.55 2.46 -6.75
N ALA A 15 49.00 3.41 -5.99
CA ALA A 15 49.59 4.73 -5.80
C ALA A 15 49.35 5.13 -4.34
N ALA A 16 50.44 5.20 -3.58
CA ALA A 16 50.46 5.69 -2.21
C ALA A 16 50.30 7.22 -2.21
N GLY A 17 49.40 7.76 -1.39
CA GLY A 17 49.25 9.20 -1.19
C GLY A 17 48.10 9.55 -0.23
N ALA A 18 48.48 10.09 0.93
CA ALA A 18 47.69 10.89 1.88
C ALA A 18 46.39 10.30 2.46
N PHE A 19 46.43 10.05 3.77
CA PHE A 19 45.27 9.81 4.63
C PHE A 19 44.34 11.02 4.66
N SER A 20 43.22 10.91 3.96
CA SER A 20 41.96 11.60 4.24
C SER A 20 40.87 10.76 3.58
N THR A 21 40.51 9.64 4.18
CA THR A 21 39.31 8.88 3.78
C THR A 21 38.10 9.70 4.20
N GLY A 22 37.78 10.74 3.43
CA GLY A 22 36.41 11.20 3.32
C GLY A 22 35.65 9.99 2.78
N ILE A 23 34.90 9.33 3.64
CA ILE A 23 33.81 8.48 3.18
C ILE A 23 32.94 9.41 2.33
N ALA A 24 33.06 9.31 1.01
CA ALA A 24 32.00 9.78 0.15
C ALA A 24 30.78 8.98 0.59
N ALA A 25 29.89 9.61 1.37
CA ALA A 25 28.57 9.07 1.58
C ALA A 25 28.02 8.84 0.18
N ALA A 26 27.96 7.58 -0.24
CA ALA A 26 27.13 7.24 -1.37
C ALA A 26 25.76 7.78 -1.01
N ASP A 27 25.20 8.62 -1.88
CA ASP A 27 23.83 9.10 -1.77
C ASP A 27 22.96 7.84 -1.81
N GLU A 28 22.61 7.32 -0.63
CA GLU A 28 21.70 6.19 -0.50
C GLU A 28 20.40 6.63 -1.17
N PRO A 29 19.90 5.86 -2.16
CA PRO A 29 18.71 6.27 -2.90
C PRO A 29 17.55 6.48 -1.93
N ALA A 30 16.88 7.61 -2.05
CA ALA A 30 15.73 7.93 -1.20
C ALA A 30 14.66 6.82 -1.28
N PRO A 31 13.96 6.53 -0.16
CA PRO A 31 12.95 5.48 -0.13
C PRO A 31 11.83 5.74 -1.12
N ALA A 32 11.26 4.65 -1.65
CA ALA A 32 10.05 4.73 -2.45
C ALA A 32 8.93 5.39 -1.64
N THR A 33 8.37 6.49 -2.15
CA THR A 33 7.35 7.28 -1.45
C THR A 33 5.98 7.09 -2.09
N HIS A 34 5.01 6.71 -1.28
CA HIS A 34 3.63 6.43 -1.66
C HIS A 34 2.66 7.30 -0.84
N PRO A 35 1.46 7.62 -1.35
CA PRO A 35 0.38 8.11 -0.51
C PRO A 35 -0.08 7.03 0.49
N LEU A 36 -0.54 7.40 1.69
CA LEU A 36 -1.28 6.45 2.54
C LEU A 36 -2.43 5.81 1.75
N GLY A 37 -2.67 4.52 2.01
CA GLY A 37 -3.64 3.69 1.31
C GLY A 37 -3.12 3.06 0.02
N THR A 38 -1.91 3.40 -0.42
CA THR A 38 -1.28 2.81 -1.62
C THR A 38 -0.30 1.71 -1.23
N GLN A 39 -0.27 0.62 -1.99
CA GLN A 39 0.68 -0.47 -1.77
C GLN A 39 2.10 -0.09 -2.23
N GLY A 40 3.08 -0.30 -1.36
CA GLY A 40 4.50 -0.31 -1.68
C GLY A 40 5.02 -1.75 -1.72
N THR A 41 5.97 -2.04 -2.61
CA THR A 41 6.55 -3.38 -2.76
C THR A 41 7.96 -3.43 -2.18
N LEU A 42 8.27 -4.51 -1.47
CA LEU A 42 9.57 -4.69 -0.82
C LEU A 42 10.06 -6.13 -0.99
N PRO A 43 11.14 -6.36 -1.76
CA PRO A 43 11.87 -7.62 -1.70
C PRO A 43 12.57 -7.76 -0.35
N GLU A 44 12.20 -8.74 0.45
CA GLU A 44 12.81 -9.01 1.76
C GLU A 44 12.79 -10.53 2.04
N GLY A 45 13.93 -11.06 2.49
CA GLY A 45 14.08 -12.49 2.73
C GLY A 45 13.83 -13.33 1.46
N PRO A 46 13.06 -14.44 1.54
CA PRO A 46 12.83 -15.35 0.42
C PRO A 46 11.68 -14.92 -0.50
N GLY A 47 11.11 -13.71 -0.34
CA GLY A 47 9.92 -13.29 -1.07
C GLY A 47 9.85 -11.79 -1.34
N VAL A 48 8.68 -11.36 -1.80
CA VAL A 48 8.33 -9.96 -2.06
C VAL A 48 7.06 -9.64 -1.28
N HIS A 49 7.17 -8.66 -0.40
CA HIS A 49 6.07 -8.09 0.37
C HIS A 49 5.33 -7.02 -0.41
N GLY A 50 4.04 -6.88 -0.11
CA GLY A 50 3.17 -5.81 -0.58
C GLY A 50 2.52 -5.07 0.59
N TRP A 51 3.23 -4.12 1.17
CA TRP A 51 2.75 -3.36 2.32
C TRP A 51 1.81 -2.23 1.91
N THR A 52 0.65 -2.16 2.54
CA THR A 52 -0.26 -1.01 2.48
C THR A 52 -0.47 -0.47 3.89
N VAL A 53 -0.27 0.84 4.07
CA VAL A 53 -0.54 1.52 5.34
C VAL A 53 -1.59 2.59 5.14
N ALA A 54 -2.61 2.63 5.99
CA ALA A 54 -3.72 3.57 5.95
C ALA A 54 -4.07 4.09 7.35
N ASP A 55 -4.95 5.09 7.40
CA ASP A 55 -5.59 5.58 8.63
C ASP A 55 -4.64 5.97 9.77
N LEU A 56 -3.49 6.58 9.47
CA LEU A 56 -2.58 7.09 10.51
C LEU A 56 -3.24 8.23 11.30
N ARG A 57 -3.56 7.99 12.58
CA ARG A 57 -4.34 8.92 13.42
C ARG A 57 -4.17 8.65 14.92
N PRO A 58 -4.56 9.58 15.81
CA PRO A 58 -4.70 9.28 17.23
C PRO A 58 -5.66 8.12 17.47
N SER A 59 -5.32 7.22 18.39
CA SER A 59 -6.14 6.06 18.76
C SER A 59 -6.93 6.31 20.04
N SER A 60 -8.13 5.73 20.11
CA SER A 60 -8.94 5.64 21.33
C SER A 60 -8.95 4.23 21.92
N ASP A 61 -8.18 3.30 21.35
CA ASP A 61 -8.18 1.90 21.77
C ASP A 61 -7.53 1.74 23.14
N ALA A 62 -8.11 0.86 23.96
CA ALA A 62 -7.50 0.42 25.21
C ALA A 62 -6.60 -0.79 24.93
N ILE A 63 -5.28 -0.60 25.02
CA ILE A 63 -4.27 -1.64 24.86
C ILE A 63 -3.47 -1.81 26.15
N PRO A 64 -2.78 -2.95 26.38
CA PRO A 64 -1.98 -3.17 27.59
C PRO A 64 -0.65 -2.40 27.55
N TYR A 65 -0.74 -1.08 27.37
CA TYR A 65 0.37 -0.15 27.30
C TYR A 65 -0.07 1.21 27.84
N GLN A 66 0.81 1.90 28.56
CA GLN A 66 0.58 3.24 29.10
C GLN A 66 1.40 4.25 28.29
N PRO A 67 0.78 5.03 27.39
CA PRO A 67 1.49 6.02 26.58
C PRO A 67 2.13 7.11 27.43
N ARG A 68 3.34 7.52 27.04
CA ARG A 68 4.01 8.71 27.59
C ARG A 68 3.50 9.98 26.90
N GLY A 69 3.08 9.85 25.64
CA GLY A 69 2.45 10.91 24.87
C GLY A 69 1.02 10.54 24.47
N THR A 70 0.72 10.66 23.18
CA THR A 70 -0.58 10.25 22.63
C THR A 70 -0.44 8.90 21.95
N LEU A 71 -1.35 7.96 22.23
CA LEU A 71 -1.42 6.73 21.46
C LEU A 71 -1.90 7.04 20.04
N TRP A 72 -1.13 6.61 19.04
CA TRP A 72 -1.53 6.66 17.64
C TRP A 72 -1.68 5.26 17.09
N GLU A 73 -2.48 5.13 16.05
CA GLU A 73 -2.69 3.90 15.30
C GLU A 73 -2.54 4.14 13.79
N ALA A 74 -2.22 3.09 13.07
CA ALA A 74 -2.43 2.96 11.64
C ALA A 74 -2.98 1.57 11.33
N THR A 75 -3.68 1.43 10.21
CA THR A 75 -4.07 0.12 9.67
C THR A 75 -2.98 -0.32 8.68
N ALA A 76 -2.33 -1.44 8.94
CA ALA A 76 -1.32 -2.01 8.06
C ALA A 76 -1.81 -3.34 7.48
N THR A 77 -1.52 -3.57 6.20
CA THR A 77 -1.78 -4.83 5.50
C THR A 77 -0.50 -5.28 4.82
N ASP A 78 -0.08 -6.52 5.08
CA ASP A 78 1.01 -7.17 4.35
C ASP A 78 0.44 -8.23 3.42
N GLU A 79 1.07 -8.39 2.26
CA GLU A 79 0.72 -9.35 1.23
C GLU A 79 1.98 -10.08 0.76
N ALA A 80 1.90 -11.41 0.69
CA ALA A 80 2.92 -12.22 0.04
C ALA A 80 2.76 -12.13 -1.48
N ILE A 81 3.29 -11.09 -2.13
CA ILE A 81 3.18 -10.93 -3.59
C ILE A 81 3.89 -12.08 -4.31
N GLN A 82 5.09 -12.43 -3.84
CA GLN A 82 5.88 -13.55 -4.37
C GLN A 82 6.57 -14.31 -3.24
N GLY A 83 6.57 -15.64 -3.32
CA GLY A 83 7.22 -16.49 -2.31
C GLY A 83 6.48 -16.50 -0.97
N THR A 84 7.14 -16.99 0.07
CA THR A 84 6.64 -16.91 1.45
C THR A 84 7.27 -15.72 2.14
N VAL A 85 6.47 -14.94 2.86
CA VAL A 85 6.95 -13.76 3.59
C VAL A 85 6.51 -13.81 5.06
N PHE A 86 7.20 -13.05 5.92
CA PHE A 86 6.89 -12.95 7.34
C PHE A 86 6.75 -11.48 7.72
N PRO A 87 5.56 -10.99 8.09
CA PRO A 87 5.37 -9.58 8.41
C PRO A 87 6.27 -9.14 9.59
N ILE A 88 7.09 -8.11 9.39
CA ILE A 88 8.00 -7.58 10.42
C ILE A 88 7.47 -6.23 10.92
N VAL A 89 6.55 -6.28 11.89
CA VAL A 89 5.91 -5.07 12.46
C VAL A 89 6.93 -4.13 13.12
N ALA A 90 8.03 -4.68 13.64
CA ALA A 90 9.12 -3.93 14.24
C ALA A 90 9.86 -3.01 13.25
N ASN A 91 9.68 -3.18 11.94
CA ASN A 91 10.28 -2.33 10.93
C ASN A 91 9.41 -1.11 10.59
N LEU A 92 8.19 -1.02 11.14
CA LEU A 92 7.27 0.09 10.90
C LEU A 92 7.45 1.20 11.96
N SER A 93 7.62 2.45 11.50
CA SER A 93 7.72 3.63 12.35
C SER A 93 6.86 4.77 11.82
N ALA A 94 6.16 5.49 12.70
CA ALA A 94 5.48 6.73 12.35
C ALA A 94 6.47 7.89 12.42
N ARG A 95 6.46 8.81 11.45
CA ARG A 95 7.39 9.94 11.37
C ARG A 95 6.69 11.29 11.24
N SER A 96 7.10 12.26 12.04
CA SER A 96 6.63 13.64 11.99
C SER A 96 7.25 14.45 10.86
N ALA A 97 6.65 15.60 10.55
CA ALA A 97 7.22 16.56 9.59
C ALA A 97 8.60 17.10 10.02
N SER A 98 8.85 17.16 11.34
CA SER A 98 10.13 17.56 11.93
C SER A 98 11.18 16.45 11.92
N GLY A 99 10.84 15.24 11.45
CA GLY A 99 11.74 14.10 11.36
C GLY A 99 11.83 13.24 12.62
N GLN A 100 10.94 13.45 13.60
CA GLN A 100 10.88 12.58 14.78
C GLN A 100 10.29 11.23 14.42
N ASP A 101 10.94 10.16 14.84
CA ASP A 101 10.50 8.78 14.65
C ASP A 101 9.85 8.20 15.91
N TYR A 102 8.71 7.57 15.72
CA TYR A 102 7.99 6.83 16.75
C TYR A 102 7.91 5.36 16.31
N GLN A 103 8.70 4.53 16.97
CA GLN A 103 8.76 3.09 16.71
C GLN A 103 7.42 2.42 16.99
N SER A 104 7.05 1.42 16.17
CA SER A 104 5.88 0.58 16.45
C SER A 104 5.96 -0.08 17.84
N LEU A 105 4.82 -0.15 18.52
CA LEU A 105 4.65 -0.86 19.79
C LEU A 105 4.46 -2.38 19.57
N PHE A 106 5.32 -2.99 18.74
CA PHE A 106 5.15 -4.37 18.27
C PHE A 106 5.24 -5.45 19.37
N THR A 107 5.81 -5.11 20.53
CA THR A 107 5.89 -6.01 21.70
C THR A 107 4.63 -5.98 22.57
N VAL A 108 3.71 -5.04 22.32
CA VAL A 108 2.45 -4.92 23.05
C VAL A 108 1.42 -5.85 22.40
N PRO A 109 0.94 -6.89 23.10
CA PRO A 109 -0.03 -7.82 22.54
C PRO A 109 -1.38 -7.12 22.41
N THR A 110 -1.86 -6.96 21.18
CA THR A 110 -3.15 -6.33 20.88
C THR A 110 -4.00 -7.27 20.03
N PRO A 111 -5.26 -7.56 20.40
CA PRO A 111 -6.15 -8.42 19.59
C PRO A 111 -6.43 -7.86 18.18
N GLN A 112 -6.40 -6.54 18.03
CA GLN A 112 -6.60 -5.83 16.77
C GLN A 112 -5.31 -5.74 15.94
N GLY A 113 -4.18 -6.15 16.51
CA GLY A 113 -2.87 -6.03 15.89
C GLY A 113 -2.72 -6.92 14.66
N ILE A 114 -1.85 -6.50 13.74
CA ILE A 114 -1.44 -7.37 12.65
C ILE A 114 -0.73 -8.62 13.22
N VAL A 115 -1.12 -9.80 12.74
CA VAL A 115 -0.57 -11.07 13.22
C VAL A 115 0.67 -11.44 12.40
N PRO A 116 1.88 -11.52 13.00
CA PRO A 116 3.13 -11.76 12.28
C PRO A 116 3.36 -13.26 12.02
N THR A 117 2.40 -13.92 11.39
CA THR A 117 2.52 -15.32 10.94
C THR A 117 2.99 -15.38 9.49
N GLY A 118 3.68 -16.46 9.12
CA GLY A 118 4.13 -16.68 7.75
C GLY A 118 2.97 -16.67 6.75
N LEU A 119 3.11 -15.87 5.70
CA LEU A 119 2.16 -15.74 4.60
C LEU A 119 2.72 -16.45 3.37
N THR A 120 2.02 -17.47 2.87
CA THR A 120 2.33 -18.07 1.57
C THR A 120 1.88 -17.16 0.43
N GLN A 121 2.49 -17.26 -0.75
CA GLN A 121 2.17 -16.41 -1.90
C GLN A 121 0.65 -16.25 -2.13
N GLY A 122 0.21 -15.01 -2.28
CA GLY A 122 -1.19 -14.60 -2.42
C GLY A 122 -1.96 -14.39 -1.11
N GLN A 123 -1.42 -14.83 0.04
CA GLN A 123 -2.01 -14.55 1.35
C GLN A 123 -1.74 -13.12 1.79
N LYS A 124 -2.67 -12.60 2.60
CA LYS A 124 -2.56 -11.28 3.24
C LYS A 124 -2.92 -11.37 4.71
N THR A 125 -2.36 -10.47 5.50
CA THR A 125 -2.78 -10.22 6.88
C THR A 125 -2.93 -8.72 7.10
N SER A 126 -3.93 -8.33 7.88
CA SER A 126 -4.26 -6.92 8.12
C SER A 126 -4.56 -6.73 9.60
N GLY A 127 -4.16 -5.58 10.13
CA GLY A 127 -4.43 -5.21 11.51
C GLY A 127 -3.90 -3.84 11.87
N LYS A 128 -4.06 -3.47 13.14
CA LYS A 128 -3.57 -2.21 13.69
C LYS A 128 -2.08 -2.31 14.02
N VAL A 129 -1.39 -1.18 13.87
CA VAL A 129 -0.05 -0.94 14.40
C VAL A 129 -0.13 0.33 15.24
N TYR A 130 0.40 0.28 16.45
CA TYR A 130 0.28 1.37 17.42
C TYR A 130 1.64 2.04 17.67
N PHE A 131 1.61 3.33 18.04
CA PHE A 131 2.78 4.17 18.30
C PHE A 131 2.55 5.04 19.54
N ASP A 132 3.59 5.26 20.34
CA ASP A 132 3.57 6.29 21.40
C ASP A 132 4.18 7.59 20.86
N VAL A 133 3.33 8.56 20.54
CA VAL A 133 3.75 9.84 19.94
C VAL A 133 4.00 10.85 21.06
N THR A 134 5.27 11.08 21.36
CA THR A 134 5.72 11.96 22.45
C THR A 134 6.10 13.39 22.00
N GLY A 135 5.88 13.72 20.73
CA GLY A 135 6.24 15.01 20.14
C GLY A 135 5.24 15.43 19.05
N ASP A 136 5.74 16.01 17.96
CA ASP A 136 4.92 16.44 16.83
C ASP A 136 4.13 15.27 16.22
N ALA A 137 2.91 15.57 15.77
CA ALA A 137 2.05 14.59 15.12
C ALA A 137 2.74 13.99 13.87
N PRO A 138 2.69 12.65 13.71
CA PRO A 138 3.23 12.00 12.53
C PRO A 138 2.37 12.31 11.31
N ASN A 139 3.02 12.52 10.16
CA ASN A 139 2.37 12.70 8.86
C ASN A 139 2.80 11.66 7.83
N SER A 140 3.62 10.69 8.26
CA SER A 140 4.07 9.60 7.42
C SER A 140 4.32 8.35 8.24
N MET A 141 4.31 7.22 7.55
CA MET A 141 4.74 5.91 8.02
C MET A 141 5.95 5.48 7.19
N VAL A 142 6.90 4.83 7.80
CA VAL A 142 8.14 4.37 7.16
C VAL A 142 8.34 2.90 7.51
N TYR A 143 8.73 2.10 6.51
CA TYR A 143 9.29 0.77 6.71
C TYR A 143 10.81 0.87 6.63
N GLN A 144 11.50 0.47 7.69
CA GLN A 144 12.94 0.61 7.86
C GLN A 144 13.57 -0.75 8.15
N ALA A 145 14.65 -1.09 7.45
CA ALA A 145 15.43 -2.29 7.77
C ALA A 145 16.92 -2.03 7.50
N GLY A 146 17.79 -2.65 8.31
CA GLY A 146 19.25 -2.50 8.16
C GLY A 146 19.77 -1.07 8.37
N GLY A 147 18.99 -0.18 9.01
CA GLY A 147 19.34 1.22 9.20
C GLY A 147 18.97 2.16 8.03
N ALA A 148 18.27 1.64 7.01
CA ALA A 148 17.79 2.42 5.87
C ALA A 148 16.26 2.47 5.83
N ASP A 149 15.72 3.61 5.36
CA ASP A 149 14.31 3.71 4.98
C ASP A 149 14.12 2.99 3.64
N LEU A 150 13.16 2.08 3.56
CA LEU A 150 12.90 1.28 2.35
C LEU A 150 11.63 1.73 1.64
N ILE A 151 10.56 1.96 2.40
CA ILE A 151 9.30 2.50 1.88
C ILE A 151 8.80 3.58 2.82
N ARG A 152 8.24 4.66 2.25
CA ARG A 152 7.55 5.71 2.98
C ARG A 152 6.13 5.88 2.46
N TRP A 153 5.14 5.92 3.36
CA TRP A 153 3.78 6.33 3.06
C TRP A 153 3.47 7.68 3.70
N VAL A 154 2.95 8.64 2.92
CA VAL A 154 2.72 10.02 3.38
C VAL A 154 1.23 10.34 3.31
N VAL A 155 0.73 11.07 4.31
CA VAL A 155 -0.63 11.61 4.27
C VAL A 155 -0.76 12.49 3.03
N PRO A 156 -1.73 12.23 2.13
CA PRO A 156 -1.91 13.04 0.94
C PRO A 156 -2.12 14.51 1.30
N ALA A 157 -1.49 15.42 0.56
CA ALA A 157 -1.79 16.84 0.69
C ALA A 157 -3.28 17.08 0.39
N PRO A 158 -3.97 17.96 1.13
CA PRO A 158 -5.35 18.33 0.81
C PRO A 158 -5.44 18.79 -0.65
N GLN A 159 -6.24 18.10 -1.47
CA GLN A 159 -6.42 18.49 -2.86
C GLN A 159 -7.18 19.84 -2.90
N PRO A 160 -6.75 20.81 -3.73
CA PRO A 160 -7.52 22.01 -3.95
C PRO A 160 -8.89 21.63 -4.51
N GLN A 161 -9.96 21.94 -3.78
CA GLN A 161 -11.30 21.71 -4.28
C GLN A 161 -11.54 22.63 -5.48
N SER A 162 -11.97 22.05 -6.61
CA SER A 162 -12.39 22.81 -7.79
C SER A 162 -13.54 23.73 -7.39
N ARG A 163 -13.29 25.04 -7.31
CA ARG A 163 -14.34 26.03 -7.02
C ARG A 163 -15.38 25.99 -8.16
N PRO A 164 -16.69 25.93 -7.86
CA PRO A 164 -17.72 26.08 -8.89
C PRO A 164 -17.51 27.38 -9.66
N ALA A 165 -17.59 27.32 -10.99
CA ALA A 165 -17.53 28.52 -11.83
C ALA A 165 -18.60 29.52 -11.38
N ALA A 166 -18.20 30.78 -11.20
CA ALA A 166 -19.14 31.82 -10.80
C ALA A 166 -20.20 32.01 -11.91
N PRO A 167 -21.49 32.22 -11.57
CA PRO A 167 -22.52 32.54 -12.54
C PRO A 167 -22.18 33.83 -13.29
N GLN A 168 -22.13 33.77 -14.61
CA GLN A 168 -21.94 34.94 -15.47
C GLN A 168 -23.19 35.83 -15.40
N PRO A 169 -23.09 37.15 -15.17
CA PRO A 169 -24.26 38.02 -15.12
C PRO A 169 -25.00 38.04 -16.46
N GLN A 170 -26.29 37.67 -16.46
CA GLN A 170 -27.17 37.89 -17.60
C GLN A 170 -27.58 39.37 -17.65
N ALA A 171 -27.33 40.03 -18.78
CA ALA A 171 -27.78 41.39 -19.02
C ALA A 171 -29.32 41.45 -19.13
N PRO A 172 -30.01 42.45 -18.54
CA PRO A 172 -31.46 42.58 -18.65
C PRO A 172 -31.89 42.95 -20.08
N ALA A 173 -32.93 42.31 -20.59
CA ALA A 173 -33.61 42.67 -21.82
C ALA A 173 -34.53 43.87 -21.60
N GLY A 174 -34.29 44.96 -22.34
CA GLY A 174 -35.18 46.13 -22.41
C GLY A 174 -35.50 46.46 -23.87
N ALA A 175 -36.79 46.53 -24.19
CA ALA A 175 -37.33 46.84 -25.51
C ALA A 175 -37.43 48.36 -25.75
N GLY A 176 -37.24 48.81 -27.00
CA GLY A 176 -37.63 50.16 -27.45
C GLY A 176 -36.83 50.69 -28.64
N SER A 177 -37.46 50.70 -29.81
CA SER A 177 -36.95 51.01 -31.15
C SER A 177 -36.56 52.48 -31.38
N GLN A 178 -35.54 52.74 -32.22
CA GLN A 178 -35.62 53.68 -33.35
C GLN A 178 -34.38 53.59 -34.26
N SER A 179 -34.63 53.43 -35.56
CA SER A 179 -33.66 53.43 -36.66
C SER A 179 -33.41 54.88 -37.14
N PRO A 180 -32.23 55.18 -37.69
CA PRO A 180 -32.23 55.57 -39.11
C PRO A 180 -31.21 54.80 -39.94
N ALA A 181 -31.63 54.42 -41.14
CA ALA A 181 -30.81 53.84 -42.19
C ALA A 181 -29.98 54.90 -42.92
N SER A 182 -28.76 54.54 -43.35
CA SER A 182 -28.31 54.70 -44.75
C SER A 182 -26.91 54.09 -44.99
N GLY A 183 -26.86 53.12 -45.90
CA GLY A 183 -25.83 53.02 -46.95
C GLY A 183 -24.61 52.14 -46.71
N GLY A 184 -24.43 51.11 -47.57
CA GLY A 184 -23.08 50.72 -48.01
C GLY A 184 -22.65 49.24 -47.93
N SER A 185 -23.41 48.35 -48.57
CA SER A 185 -22.98 47.25 -49.44
C SER A 185 -21.79 46.28 -49.13
N HIS A 186 -22.11 44.99 -49.32
CA HIS A 186 -21.29 43.85 -49.78
C HIS A 186 -20.59 42.92 -48.76
N ARG A 187 -21.20 41.76 -48.47
CA ARG A 187 -20.82 40.40 -48.98
C ARG A 187 -21.25 39.29 -48.00
N ALA A 188 -22.09 38.36 -48.48
CA ALA A 188 -22.52 37.11 -47.84
C ALA A 188 -21.62 35.93 -48.27
N PRO A 189 -21.85 34.65 -47.87
CA PRO A 189 -22.40 34.08 -46.63
C PRO A 189 -21.47 33.03 -45.98
N ALA A 190 -21.92 32.49 -44.85
CA ALA A 190 -21.34 31.41 -44.04
C ALA A 190 -21.20 30.04 -44.75
N PRO A 191 -20.37 29.14 -44.21
CA PRO A 191 -20.65 27.71 -44.24
C PRO A 191 -21.29 27.26 -42.91
N ALA A 192 -22.43 26.57 -43.05
CA ALA A 192 -23.01 25.73 -42.03
C ALA A 192 -22.06 24.56 -41.70
N GLN A 193 -21.81 24.31 -40.42
CA GLN A 193 -21.31 23.01 -39.96
C GLN A 193 -22.45 22.27 -39.26
N GLY A 194 -22.60 21.01 -39.67
CA GLY A 194 -23.78 20.18 -39.46
C GLY A 194 -24.02 19.70 -38.03
N PRO A 195 -25.04 18.86 -37.83
CA PRO A 195 -25.37 18.32 -36.52
C PRO A 195 -24.27 17.39 -36.03
N SER A 196 -23.63 17.74 -34.91
CA SER A 196 -22.75 16.84 -34.17
C SER A 196 -23.54 15.63 -33.69
N SER A 197 -23.19 14.47 -34.23
CA SER A 197 -23.66 13.17 -33.79
C SER A 197 -23.30 12.94 -32.32
N ARG A 198 -24.33 12.72 -31.49
CA ARG A 198 -24.21 12.12 -30.16
C ARG A 198 -23.51 10.76 -30.30
N PRO A 199 -22.42 10.49 -29.56
CA PRO A 199 -21.94 9.12 -29.38
C PRO A 199 -23.03 8.32 -28.66
N ALA A 200 -23.49 7.25 -29.30
CA ALA A 200 -24.36 6.28 -28.67
C ALA A 200 -23.61 5.59 -27.51
N ASN A 201 -24.28 5.53 -26.36
CA ASN A 201 -23.90 4.71 -25.23
C ASN A 201 -23.82 3.23 -25.68
N PRO A 202 -22.69 2.53 -25.55
CA PRO A 202 -22.67 1.09 -25.79
C PRO A 202 -23.55 0.41 -24.73
N ALA A 203 -24.55 -0.34 -25.19
CA ALA A 203 -25.29 -1.27 -24.34
C ALA A 203 -24.33 -2.33 -23.76
N PRO A 204 -24.56 -2.83 -22.53
CA PRO A 204 -23.77 -3.92 -21.99
C PRO A 204 -23.97 -5.18 -22.85
N ALA A 205 -22.87 -5.75 -23.32
CA ALA A 205 -22.87 -7.03 -24.01
C ALA A 205 -23.29 -8.15 -23.06
N SER A 206 -24.21 -9.00 -23.52
CA SER A 206 -24.63 -10.24 -22.86
C SER A 206 -23.42 -11.15 -22.58
N PRO A 207 -23.44 -11.92 -21.48
CA PRO A 207 -22.36 -12.86 -21.16
C PRO A 207 -22.31 -14.02 -22.18
N PRO A 208 -21.12 -14.52 -22.56
CA PRO A 208 -21.02 -15.73 -23.36
C PRO A 208 -21.48 -16.95 -22.56
N VAL A 209 -22.42 -17.68 -23.15
CA VAL A 209 -22.78 -19.05 -22.80
C VAL A 209 -21.66 -20.00 -23.25
N GLY A 210 -21.27 -20.92 -22.37
CA GLY A 210 -20.59 -22.15 -22.75
C GLY A 210 -19.10 -22.22 -22.43
N SER A 211 -18.78 -22.83 -21.29
CA SER A 211 -17.67 -23.78 -21.26
C SER A 211 -18.11 -24.98 -20.43
N SER A 212 -18.51 -26.02 -21.16
CA SER A 212 -18.82 -27.34 -20.64
C SER A 212 -17.57 -27.90 -19.97
N GLY A 213 -17.73 -28.36 -18.73
CA GLY A 213 -16.64 -28.86 -17.92
C GLY A 213 -15.85 -29.99 -18.59
N THR A 214 -14.56 -30.01 -18.32
CA THR A 214 -13.74 -31.21 -18.50
C THR A 214 -14.10 -32.17 -17.35
N PRO A 215 -14.60 -33.39 -17.61
CA PRO A 215 -14.81 -34.36 -16.54
C PRO A 215 -13.46 -34.76 -15.93
N LEU A 216 -13.38 -34.72 -14.59
CA LEU A 216 -12.30 -35.34 -13.83
C LEU A 216 -12.28 -36.86 -14.12
N PRO A 217 -11.11 -37.49 -14.26
CA PRO A 217 -11.02 -38.95 -14.31
C PRO A 217 -11.55 -39.56 -13.00
N GLU A 218 -12.43 -40.54 -13.17
CA GLU A 218 -13.01 -41.38 -12.12
C GLU A 218 -11.90 -42.21 -11.45
N GLY A 219 -11.83 -42.23 -10.11
CA GLY A 219 -11.01 -43.19 -9.37
C GLY A 219 -9.86 -42.63 -8.53
N SER A 220 -10.11 -41.62 -7.67
CA SER A 220 -9.25 -41.39 -6.50
C SER A 220 -9.93 -41.95 -5.26
N SER A 221 -9.67 -43.23 -4.99
CA SER A 221 -10.00 -43.86 -3.71
C SER A 221 -9.09 -43.25 -2.66
N GLY A 222 -9.67 -42.45 -1.76
CA GLY A 222 -8.95 -41.88 -0.64
C GLY A 222 -8.25 -42.96 0.19
N THR A 223 -7.03 -42.66 0.64
CA THR A 223 -6.35 -43.44 1.66
C THR A 223 -7.19 -43.40 2.94
N PRO A 224 -7.68 -44.54 3.48
CA PRO A 224 -8.37 -44.52 4.75
C PRO A 224 -7.40 -44.12 5.87
N LEU A 225 -7.83 -43.13 6.67
CA LEU A 225 -7.23 -42.78 7.94
C LEU A 225 -7.45 -43.96 8.92
N PRO A 226 -6.44 -44.41 9.70
CA PRO A 226 -6.65 -45.50 10.64
C PRO A 226 -7.65 -45.11 11.75
N ASP A 227 -8.61 -46.00 12.00
CA ASP A 227 -9.57 -45.95 13.10
C ASP A 227 -8.87 -45.76 14.44
N SER A 228 -9.09 -44.61 15.08
CA SER A 228 -8.78 -44.43 16.51
C SER A 228 -10.00 -44.83 17.33
N SER A 229 -10.26 -46.13 17.42
CA SER A 229 -11.21 -46.69 18.37
C SER A 229 -10.49 -47.36 19.53
N ALA A 230 -10.90 -46.97 20.74
CA ALA A 230 -10.65 -47.57 22.05
C ALA A 230 -9.22 -47.49 22.64
N THR A 231 -9.07 -46.70 23.69
CA THR A 231 -9.18 -47.24 25.06
C THR A 231 -9.18 -46.12 26.10
N ALA A 232 -10.35 -45.84 26.66
CA ALA A 232 -10.46 -45.32 28.01
C ALA A 232 -10.01 -46.44 28.96
N GLY A 233 -8.79 -46.32 29.49
CA GLY A 233 -8.25 -47.19 30.52
C GLY A 233 -7.92 -46.34 31.74
N GLY A 234 -8.89 -46.22 32.66
CA GLY A 234 -8.62 -45.70 33.99
C GLY A 234 -7.67 -46.62 34.75
N SER A 235 -6.75 -46.04 35.49
CA SER A 235 -6.14 -46.72 36.64
C SER A 235 -5.97 -45.72 37.77
N ALA A 236 -6.72 -46.01 38.83
CA ALA A 236 -6.65 -45.40 40.14
C ALA A 236 -5.59 -46.11 41.00
N GLY A 237 -5.06 -45.38 42.00
CA GLY A 237 -4.31 -45.90 43.16
C GLY A 237 -2.80 -46.04 42.91
N THR A 238 -1.90 -45.45 43.70
CA THR A 238 -1.76 -45.67 45.16
C THR A 238 -0.90 -44.55 45.80
N PRO A 239 -1.15 -44.11 47.04
CA PRO A 239 -0.27 -43.18 47.76
C PRO A 239 0.77 -43.93 48.61
N ALA A 240 1.94 -43.33 48.82
CA ALA A 240 2.80 -43.66 49.96
C ALA A 240 3.71 -42.48 50.34
N SER A 241 3.45 -41.89 51.51
CA SER A 241 4.47 -41.29 52.40
C SER A 241 5.20 -42.45 53.14
N PRO A 242 6.37 -42.23 53.76
CA PRO A 242 6.53 -41.34 54.92
C PRO A 242 7.31 -40.04 54.64
#